data_AF-A0A7S3XSF5-F1
#
_entry.id   AF-A0A7S3XSF5-F1
#
_cell.length_a   1.000
_cell.length_b   1.000
_cell.length_c   1.000
_cell.angle_alpha   90.00
_cell.angle_beta   90.00
_cell.angle_gamma   90.00
#
_symmetry.space_group_name_H-M   'P 1'
#
loop_
_entity.id
_entity.type
_entity.pdbx_description
1 polymer ?
#
loop_
_entity_poly.entity_id
_entity_poly.type
_entity_poly.pdbx_seq_one_letter_code
_entity_poly.pdbx_strand_id
1 'polypeptide(L)'
;DLVVQPMDLGTIEKKLKAGTYPSPAELLTDIRLVFHNCQVYNRKGSALWRAAERMSHILESFFQKKLSAKFSAAELEAGEEQRRAFQAVTEAALTKLAAGGGGGKSRGGGG
;
A
#
# COMPACT_ATOMS: atom_id res chain seq x y z
N ASP A 1 7.68 -19.83 14.50
CA ASP A 1 6.82 -18.95 13.69
C ASP A 1 7.64 -17.95 12.92
N LEU A 2 7.46 -17.88 11.60
CA LEU A 2 8.18 -16.96 10.73
C LEU A 2 7.46 -15.61 10.56
N VAL A 3 6.18 -15.48 10.93
CA VAL A 3 5.52 -14.18 11.04
C VAL A 3 5.17 -13.86 12.47
N VAL A 4 5.68 -12.72 12.90
CA VAL A 4 5.54 -12.19 14.26
C VAL A 4 4.19 -11.47 14.41
N GLN A 5 3.65 -10.91 13.32
CA GLN A 5 2.40 -10.16 13.34
C GLN A 5 1.61 -10.35 12.04
N PRO A 6 0.57 -11.22 12.01
CA PRO A 6 -0.28 -11.41 10.85
C PRO A 6 -0.98 -10.10 10.44
N MET A 7 -1.03 -9.84 9.13
CA MET A 7 -1.75 -8.71 8.55
C MET A 7 -2.12 -9.02 7.10
N ASP A 8 -3.28 -8.54 6.66
CA ASP A 8 -3.79 -8.69 5.29
C ASP A 8 -4.57 -7.44 4.85
N LEU A 9 -4.76 -7.29 3.54
CA LEU A 9 -5.42 -6.10 2.97
C LEU A 9 -6.91 -5.97 3.39
N GLY A 10 -7.60 -7.08 3.65
CA GLY A 10 -8.98 -7.06 4.12
C GLY A 10 -9.09 -6.58 5.56
N THR A 11 -8.14 -6.94 6.42
CA THR A 11 -7.99 -6.39 7.77
C THR A 11 -7.70 -4.90 7.73
N ILE A 12 -6.78 -4.46 6.86
CA ILE A 12 -6.45 -3.04 6.67
C ILE A 12 -7.66 -2.24 6.20
N GLU A 13 -8.43 -2.76 5.23
CA GLU A 13 -9.64 -2.10 4.73
C GLU A 13 -10.69 -1.90 5.85
N LYS A 14 -10.89 -2.93 6.69
CA LYS A 14 -11.80 -2.83 7.85
C LYS A 14 -11.33 -1.78 8.85
N LYS A 15 -10.04 -1.77 9.21
CA LYS A 15 -9.45 -0.77 10.11
C LYS A 15 -9.57 0.65 9.56
N LEU A 16 -9.38 0.82 8.24
CA LEU A 16 -9.52 2.11 7.57
C LEU A 16 -10.97 2.62 7.65
N LYS A 17 -11.95 1.79 7.27
CA LYS A 17 -13.38 2.13 7.32
C LYS A 17 -13.89 2.39 8.73
N ALA A 18 -13.37 1.66 9.72
CA ALA A 18 -13.67 1.89 11.12
C ALA A 18 -12.99 3.15 11.68
N GLY A 19 -12.11 3.81 10.92
CA GLY A 19 -11.39 4.99 11.37
C GLY A 19 -10.43 4.72 12.52
N THR A 20 -9.93 3.47 12.66
CA THR A 20 -9.06 3.06 13.77
C THR A 20 -7.61 3.47 13.58
N TYR A 21 -7.22 3.94 12.40
CA TYR A 21 -5.90 4.50 12.19
C TYR A 21 -5.87 5.95 12.68
N PRO A 22 -5.10 6.27 13.74
CA PRO A 22 -4.98 7.63 14.25
C PRO A 22 -4.14 8.50 13.29
N SER A 23 -3.26 7.88 12.50
CA SER A 23 -2.43 8.59 11.53
C SER A 23 -2.22 7.80 10.24
N PRO A 24 -1.85 8.52 9.15
CA PRO A 24 -1.34 7.94 7.91
C PRO A 24 -0.19 6.94 8.07
N ALA A 25 0.69 7.20 9.03
CA ALA A 25 1.89 6.41 9.25
C ALA A 25 1.55 5.00 9.76
N GLU A 26 0.52 4.85 10.59
CA GLU A 26 0.09 3.55 11.10
C GLU A 26 -0.53 2.66 10.02
N LEU A 27 -1.34 3.25 9.14
CA LEU A 27 -1.84 2.54 7.97
C LEU A 27 -0.68 2.05 7.09
N LEU A 28 0.27 2.94 6.80
CA LEU A 28 1.41 2.61 5.96
C LEU A 28 2.25 1.47 6.57
N THR A 29 2.37 1.47 7.90
CA THR A 29 3.03 0.41 8.66
C THR A 29 2.35 -0.94 8.45
N ASP A 30 1.02 -1.01 8.53
CA ASP A 30 0.29 -2.26 8.28
C ASP A 30 0.41 -2.74 6.82
N ILE A 31 0.35 -1.82 5.84
CA ILE A 31 0.52 -2.20 4.42
C ILE A 31 1.94 -2.77 4.19
N ARG A 32 2.97 -2.14 4.75
CA ARG A 32 4.36 -2.66 4.68
C ARG A 32 4.46 -4.03 5.34
N LEU A 33 3.76 -4.25 6.44
CA LEU A 33 3.74 -5.54 7.15
C LEU A 33 3.16 -6.66 6.27
N VAL A 34 2.11 -6.41 5.47
CA VAL A 34 1.58 -7.39 4.51
C VAL A 34 2.67 -7.84 3.53
N PHE A 35 3.42 -6.90 2.95
CA PHE A 35 4.46 -7.22 1.98
C PHE A 35 5.66 -7.90 2.63
N HIS A 36 6.07 -7.44 3.81
CA HIS A 36 7.14 -8.06 4.59
C HIS A 36 6.81 -9.51 4.93
N ASN A 37 5.61 -9.76 5.49
CA ASN A 37 5.14 -11.11 5.80
C ASN A 37 5.12 -12.00 4.56
N CYS A 38 4.69 -11.46 3.41
CA CYS A 38 4.73 -12.18 2.15
C CYS A 38 6.16 -12.54 1.74
N GLN A 39 7.14 -11.65 1.91
CA GLN A 39 8.54 -11.95 1.60
C GLN A 39 9.19 -12.93 2.57
N VAL A 40 8.81 -12.91 3.85
CA VAL A 40 9.35 -13.81 4.88
C VAL A 40 8.83 -15.23 4.70
N TYR A 41 7.55 -15.39 4.35
CA TYR A 41 6.96 -16.72 4.12
C TYR A 41 7.34 -17.35 2.79
N ASN A 42 7.47 -16.54 1.74
CA ASN A 42 7.67 -17.05 0.40
C ASN A 42 9.16 -17.12 0.04
N ARG A 43 9.56 -18.22 -0.62
CA ARG A 43 10.94 -18.40 -1.09
C ARG A 43 11.41 -17.16 -1.87
N LYS A 44 12.60 -16.64 -1.54
CA LYS A 44 13.21 -15.52 -2.25
C LYS A 44 13.23 -15.79 -3.76
N GLY A 45 12.82 -14.80 -4.56
CA GLY A 45 12.72 -14.95 -6.01
C GLY A 45 11.55 -15.82 -6.49
N SER A 46 10.61 -16.22 -5.64
CA SER A 46 9.32 -16.74 -6.09
C SER A 46 8.46 -15.63 -6.70
N ALA A 47 7.39 -16.02 -7.40
CA ALA A 47 6.44 -15.06 -7.99
C ALA A 47 5.81 -14.15 -6.91
N LEU A 48 5.41 -14.72 -5.78
CA LEU A 48 4.82 -14.01 -4.65
C LEU A 48 5.83 -13.08 -3.96
N TRP A 49 7.06 -13.56 -3.74
CA TRP A 49 8.13 -12.73 -3.17
C TRP A 49 8.43 -11.50 -4.05
N ARG A 50 8.55 -11.69 -5.37
CA ARG A 50 8.76 -10.58 -6.31
C ARG A 50 7.55 -9.65 -6.42
N ALA A 51 6.34 -10.18 -6.28
CA ALA A 51 5.14 -9.36 -6.25
C ALA A 51 5.15 -8.43 -5.02
N ALA A 52 5.47 -8.97 -3.84
CA ALA A 52 5.61 -8.18 -2.61
C ALA A 52 6.69 -7.10 -2.73
N GLU A 53 7.85 -7.41 -3.31
CA GLU A 53 8.91 -6.44 -3.59
C GLU A 53 8.42 -5.30 -4.49
N ARG A 54 7.76 -5.63 -5.62
CA ARG A 54 7.21 -4.63 -6.54
C ARG A 54 6.15 -3.76 -5.87
N MET A 55 5.25 -4.35 -5.11
CA MET A 55 4.19 -3.62 -4.41
C MET A 55 4.77 -2.67 -3.36
N SER A 56 5.81 -3.08 -2.63
CA SER A 56 6.53 -2.19 -1.71
C SER A 56 7.11 -0.97 -2.44
N HIS A 57 7.75 -1.16 -3.59
CA HIS A 57 8.28 -0.03 -4.37
C HIS A 57 7.19 0.91 -4.91
N ILE A 58 6.06 0.34 -5.36
CA ILE A 58 4.92 1.14 -5.81
C ILE A 58 4.36 1.98 -4.66
N LEU A 59 4.22 1.39 -3.48
CA LEU A 59 3.75 2.07 -2.28
C LEU A 59 4.65 3.26 -1.92
N GLU A 60 5.96 3.05 -1.80
CA GLU A 60 6.90 4.11 -1.44
C GLU A 60 6.94 5.22 -2.50
N SER A 61 6.95 4.87 -3.78
CA SER A 61 6.91 5.84 -4.89
C SER A 61 5.63 6.66 -4.88
N PHE A 62 4.48 6.04 -4.58
CA PHE A 62 3.21 6.74 -4.46
C PHE A 62 3.21 7.70 -3.27
N PHE A 63 3.69 7.23 -2.11
CA PHE A 63 3.75 8.04 -0.89
C PHE A 63 4.69 9.24 -1.07
N GLN A 64 5.89 9.02 -1.61
CA GLN A 64 6.90 10.05 -1.86
C GLN A 64 6.52 11.06 -2.94
N LYS A 65 5.66 10.73 -3.91
CA LYS A 65 5.34 11.64 -5.03
C LYS A 65 3.99 12.31 -4.90
N LYS A 66 2.98 11.58 -4.41
CA LYS A 66 1.59 12.05 -4.41
C LYS A 66 1.14 12.53 -3.05
N LEU A 67 1.71 11.97 -2.00
CA LEU A 67 1.25 12.18 -0.64
C LEU A 67 2.08 13.25 0.05
N SER A 68 3.41 13.23 -0.08
CA SER A 68 4.30 14.34 0.32
C SER A 68 4.02 15.66 -0.40
N ALA A 69 3.55 15.60 -1.66
CA ALA A 69 3.23 16.78 -2.46
C ALA A 69 1.85 17.38 -2.10
N LYS A 70 1.01 16.60 -1.41
CA LYS A 70 -0.33 17.01 -0.98
C LYS A 70 -0.45 17.25 0.52
N PHE A 71 0.49 16.73 1.31
CA PHE A 71 0.55 16.85 2.75
C PHE A 71 2.01 17.02 3.16
N SER A 72 2.32 18.13 3.83
CA SER A 72 3.56 18.35 4.53
C SER A 72 3.72 17.37 5.70
N ALA A 73 4.94 17.22 6.22
CA ALA A 73 5.22 16.37 7.37
C ALA A 73 4.36 16.73 8.60
N ALA A 74 4.00 18.02 8.77
CA ALA A 74 3.13 18.51 9.83
C ALA A 74 1.63 18.18 9.58
N GLU A 75 1.19 18.11 8.32
CA GLU A 75 -0.18 17.76 7.98
C GLU A 75 -0.46 16.26 8.11
N LEU A 76 0.58 15.42 8.08
CA LEU A 76 0.48 14.01 8.46
C LEU A 76 0.23 13.82 9.98
N GLU A 77 0.48 14.85 10.79
CA GLU A 77 0.18 14.88 12.23
C GLU A 77 -1.19 15.49 12.57
N ALA A 78 -1.99 15.93 11.59
CA ALA A 78 -3.12 16.85 11.83
C ALA A 78 -4.53 16.27 11.60
N GLY A 79 -5.48 16.75 12.42
CA GLY A 79 -6.90 17.13 12.15
C GLY A 79 -7.89 16.19 11.41
N GLU A 80 -9.19 16.28 11.72
CA GLU A 80 -10.25 15.48 11.08
C GLU A 80 -10.34 15.66 9.55
N GLU A 81 -10.14 16.88 9.04
CA GLU A 81 -10.22 17.17 7.61
C GLU A 81 -9.05 16.57 6.82
N GLN A 82 -7.84 16.72 7.35
CA GLN A 82 -6.62 16.13 6.80
C GLN A 82 -6.69 14.59 6.88
N ARG A 83 -7.26 14.03 7.96
CA ARG A 83 -7.54 12.60 8.08
C ARG A 83 -8.50 12.11 7.00
N ARG A 84 -9.58 12.84 6.70
CA ARG A 84 -10.51 12.50 5.60
C ARG A 84 -9.84 12.56 4.24
N ALA A 85 -9.06 13.61 3.97
CA ALA A 85 -8.35 13.77 2.72
C ALA A 85 -7.32 12.65 2.51
N PHE A 86 -6.61 12.26 3.57
CA PHE A 86 -5.70 11.12 3.55
C PHE A 86 -6.44 9.79 3.31
N GLN A 87 -7.55 9.56 4.00
CA GLN A 87 -8.38 8.37 3.82
C GLN A 87 -8.86 8.24 2.36
N ALA A 88 -9.35 9.32 1.75
CA ALA A 88 -9.80 9.31 0.37
C ALA A 88 -8.67 8.99 -0.63
N VAL A 89 -7.49 9.58 -0.44
CA VAL A 89 -6.30 9.30 -1.28
C VAL A 89 -5.86 7.85 -1.11
N THR A 90 -5.92 7.33 0.11
CA THR A 90 -5.60 5.94 0.43
C THR A 90 -6.55 4.96 -0.21
N GLU A 91 -7.87 5.14 -0.07
CA GLU A 91 -8.87 4.24 -0.65
C GLU A 91 -8.71 4.16 -2.17
N ALA A 92 -8.43 5.30 -2.82
CA ALA A 92 -8.14 5.34 -4.24
C ALA A 92 -6.87 4.55 -4.60
N ALA A 93 -5.85 4.54 -3.74
CA ALA A 93 -4.62 3.77 -3.94
C ALA A 93 -4.82 2.27 -3.72
N LEU A 94 -5.49 1.87 -2.62
CA LEU A 94 -5.81 0.47 -2.32
C LEU A 94 -6.71 -0.13 -3.40
N THR A 95 -7.70 0.61 -3.89
CA THR A 95 -8.54 0.20 -5.02
C THR A 95 -7.70 -0.07 -6.27
N LYS A 96 -6.70 0.77 -6.56
CA LYS A 96 -5.81 0.57 -7.72
C LYS A 96 -4.89 -0.64 -7.55
N LEU A 97 -4.40 -0.88 -6.34
CA LEU A 97 -3.60 -2.07 -6.04
C LEU A 97 -4.44 -3.36 -6.16
N ALA A 98 -5.71 -3.32 -5.72
CA ALA A 98 -6.64 -4.43 -5.86
C ALA A 98 -7.08 -4.67 -7.32
N ALA A 99 -7.15 -3.62 -8.14
CA ALA A 99 -7.70 -3.68 -9.49
C ALA A 99 -6.70 -4.05 -10.61
N GLY A 100 -5.39 -4.17 -10.36
CA GLY A 100 -4.43 -4.11 -11.48
C GLY A 100 -3.08 -4.77 -11.31
N GLY A 101 -3.06 -6.10 -11.24
CA GLY A 101 -2.05 -6.91 -11.93
C GLY A 101 -2.44 -7.06 -13.40
N GLY A 102 -2.29 -6.00 -14.21
CA GLY A 102 -2.72 -5.99 -15.61
C GLY A 102 -1.90 -5.00 -16.42
N GLY A 103 -0.68 -5.39 -16.81
CA GLY A 103 0.24 -4.54 -17.56
C GLY A 103 1.16 -5.35 -18.46
N GLY A 104 0.58 -6.13 -19.38
CA GLY A 104 1.30 -6.72 -20.51
C GLY A 104 0.91 -6.00 -21.80
N LYS A 105 1.59 -4.89 -22.10
CA LYS A 105 1.48 -4.22 -23.40
C LYS A 105 2.34 -5.01 -24.39
N SER A 106 1.75 -5.83 -25.25
CA SER A 106 2.46 -6.32 -26.44
C SER A 106 2.20 -5.36 -27.59
N ARG A 107 3.23 -4.61 -27.96
CA ARG A 107 3.36 -3.97 -29.26
C ARG A 107 4.01 -4.99 -30.19
N GLY A 108 3.36 -5.27 -31.31
CA GLY A 108 3.92 -5.87 -32.52
C GLY A 108 2.81 -5.78 -33.56
N GLY A 109 2.93 -5.12 -34.72
CA GLY A 109 4.10 -4.80 -35.50
C GLY A 109 4.29 -5.87 -36.58
N GLY A 110 3.81 -5.60 -37.80
CA GLY A 110 4.22 -6.28 -39.03
C GLY A 110 3.11 -7.04 -39.77
N GLY A 111 2.85 -6.65 -41.01
CA GLY A 111 2.00 -7.33 -41.99
C GLY A 111 1.09 -6.39 -42.75
#